data_AF-A0A529LGQ8-F1
#
_entry.id   AF-A0A529LGQ8-F1
#
_cell.length_a   1.000
_cell.length_b   1.000
_cell.length_c   1.000
_cell.angle_alpha   90.00
_cell.angle_beta   90.00
_cell.angle_gamma   90.00
#
_symmetry.space_group_name_H-M   'P 1'
#
loop_
_entity.id
_entity.type
_entity.pdbx_description
1 polymer ?
#
loop_
_entity_poly.entity_id
_entity_poly.type
_entity_poly.pdbx_seq_one_letter_code
_entity_poly.pdbx_strand_id
1 'polypeptide(L)' 'MKIALSTLAGAAMALGLIAGPAMAEDQGIVVYNAQHESLAKEWAAGFTKETGIKVTLRN' A
#
# COMPACT_ATOMS: atom_id res chain seq x y z
N MET A 1 0.05 29.01 -26.45
CA MET A 1 0.59 27.75 -25.86
C MET A 1 1.15 27.92 -24.45
N LYS A 2 1.96 28.96 -24.16
CA LYS A 2 2.53 29.18 -22.81
C LYS A 2 1.49 29.33 -21.68
N ILE A 3 0.38 30.02 -21.94
CA ILE A 3 -0.68 30.26 -20.94
C ILE A 3 -1.45 28.96 -20.63
N ALA A 4 -1.75 28.16 -21.66
CA ALA A 4 -2.42 26.86 -21.51
C ALA A 4 -1.56 25.83 -20.73
N LEU A 5 -0.24 25.89 -20.88
CA LEU A 5 0.69 25.04 -20.12
C LEU A 5 0.76 25.45 -18.64
N SER A 6 0.68 26.76 -18.37
CA SER A 6 0.72 27.31 -17.01
C SER A 6 -0.58 27.04 -16.22
N THR A 7 -1.75 27.10 -16.88
CA THR A 7 -3.03 26.72 -16.27
C THR A 7 -3.12 25.21 -16.00
N LEU A 8 -2.54 24.37 -16.86
CA LEU A 8 -2.50 22.92 -16.66
C LEU A 8 -1.60 22.54 -15.47
N ALA A 9 -0.45 23.21 -15.33
CA ALA A 9 0.44 23.03 -14.18
C ALA A 9 -0.21 23.48 -12.86
N GLY A 10 -0.93 24.60 -12.87
CA GLY A 10 -1.70 25.06 -11.70
C GLY A 10 -2.82 24.09 -11.29
N ALA A 11 -3.53 23.52 -12.26
CA ALA A 11 -4.57 22.52 -12.01
C ALA A 11 -4.01 21.20 -11.45
N ALA A 12 -2.85 20.75 -11.94
CA ALA A 12 -2.18 19.55 -11.43
C ALA A 12 -1.69 19.72 -9.97
N MET A 13 -1.15 20.90 -9.62
CA MET A 13 -0.78 21.22 -8.23
C MET A 13 -2.01 21.31 -7.32
N ALA A 14 -3.11 21.88 -7.80
CA ALA A 14 -4.35 21.94 -7.05
C ALA A 14 -4.92 20.55 -6.74
N LEU A 15 -4.84 19.61 -7.68
CA LEU A 15 -5.27 18.21 -7.49
C LEU A 15 -4.42 17.45 -6.46
N GLY A 16 -3.10 17.70 -6.43
CA GLY A 16 -2.20 17.10 -5.43
C GLY A 16 -2.47 17.56 -4.00
N LEU A 17 -2.99 18.79 -3.82
CA LEU A 17 -3.35 19.35 -2.51
C LEU A 17 -4.68 18.80 -1.95
N ILE A 18 -5.52 18.18 -2.78
CA ILE A 18 -6.79 17.54 -2.37
C ILE A 18 -6.60 16.05 -2.06
N ALA A 19 -5.49 15.45 -2.47
CA ALA A 19 -5.15 14.08 -2.12
C ALA A 19 -4.78 14.05 -0.62
N GLY A 20 -5.67 13.48 0.20
CA GLY A 20 -5.37 13.20 1.60
C GLY A 20 -4.15 12.26 1.74
N PRO A 21 -3.55 12.18 2.94
CA PRO A 21 -2.43 11.27 3.17
C PRO A 21 -2.84 9.84 2.82
N ALA A 22 -1.95 9.09 2.17
CA ALA A 22 -2.15 7.66 1.97
C ALA A 22 -2.21 6.99 3.35
N MET A 23 -3.39 6.52 3.73
CA MET A 23 -3.58 5.77 4.96
C MET A 23 -3.26 4.30 4.71
N ALA A 24 -2.63 3.65 5.68
CA ALA A 24 -2.48 2.20 5.63
C ALA A 24 -3.87 1.55 5.61
N GLU A 25 -4.07 0.58 4.74
CA GLU A 25 -5.32 -0.17 4.70
C GLU A 25 -5.39 -1.15 5.88
N ASP A 26 -6.46 -1.09 6.68
CA ASP A 26 -6.63 -1.92 7.89
C ASP A 26 -6.79 -3.42 7.60
N GLN A 27 -6.99 -3.79 6.33
CA GLN A 27 -7.18 -5.17 5.90
C GLN A 27 -5.87 -5.98 5.88
N GLY A 28 -4.71 -5.32 5.87
CA GLY A 28 -3.41 -5.98 5.80
C GLY A 28 -3.08 -6.48 4.39
N ILE A 29 -2.21 -7.49 4.30
CA ILE A 29 -1.72 -8.02 3.02
C ILE A 29 -2.19 -9.46 2.76
N VAL A 30 -2.33 -9.80 1.48
CA VAL A 30 -2.56 -11.18 1.01
C VAL A 30 -1.30 -11.67 0.31
N VAL A 31 -0.75 -12.80 0.75
CA VAL A 31 0.46 -13.41 0.21
C VAL A 31 0.12 -14.75 -0.41
N TYR A 32 0.38 -14.87 -1.71
CA TYR A 32 0.29 -16.14 -2.43
C TYR A 32 1.61 -16.89 -2.22
N ASN A 33 1.57 -17.91 -1.36
CA ASN A 33 2.73 -18.62 -0.89
C ASN A 33 3.01 -19.86 -1.76
N ALA A 34 4.21 -19.91 -2.33
CA ALA A 34 4.73 -21.08 -3.05
C ALA A 34 5.83 -21.84 -2.27
N GLN A 35 6.05 -21.50 -1.01
CA GLN A 35 7.01 -22.15 -0.11
C GLN A 35 6.31 -23.17 0.81
N HIS A 36 7.08 -24.00 1.52
CA HIS A 36 6.58 -24.83 2.62
C HIS A 36 5.70 -24.04 3.59
N GLU A 37 4.48 -24.54 3.79
CA GLU A 37 3.42 -23.86 4.52
C GLU A 37 3.79 -23.55 5.98
N SER A 38 4.53 -24.45 6.65
CA SER A 38 4.97 -24.25 8.03
C SER A 38 5.88 -23.02 8.17
N LEU A 39 6.84 -22.87 7.26
CA LEU A 39 7.77 -21.75 7.26
C LEU A 39 7.06 -20.42 7.00
N ALA A 40 6.17 -20.40 5.99
CA ALA A 40 5.41 -19.20 5.66
C ALA A 40 4.51 -18.74 6.82
N LYS A 41 3.91 -19.69 7.56
CA LYS A 41 3.11 -19.41 8.75
C LYS A 41 3.93 -18.79 9.88
N GLU A 42 5.11 -19.34 10.18
CA GLU A 42 5.98 -18.81 11.23
C GLU A 42 6.42 -17.37 10.93
N TRP A 43 6.79 -17.09 9.69
CA TRP A 43 7.18 -15.75 9.27
C TRP A 43 6.02 -14.76 9.30
N ALA A 44 4.85 -15.15 8.79
CA ALA A 44 3.66 -14.31 8.81
C ALA A 44 3.24 -13.95 10.25
N ALA A 45 3.32 -14.92 11.17
CA ALA A 45 3.03 -14.69 12.59
C ALA A 45 4.05 -13.74 13.24
N GLY A 46 5.35 -13.94 13.01
CA GLY A 46 6.41 -13.07 13.51
C GLY A 46 6.25 -11.63 13.01
N PHE A 47 6.08 -11.46 11.69
CA PHE A 47 5.87 -10.15 11.07
C PHE A 47 4.62 -9.44 11.61
N THR A 48 3.50 -10.14 11.74
CA THR A 48 2.26 -9.57 12.28
C THR A 48 2.45 -9.12 13.72
N LYS A 49 3.17 -9.90 14.53
CA LYS A 49 3.44 -9.57 15.93
C LYS A 49 4.29 -8.30 16.07
N GLU A 50 5.29 -8.12 15.22
CA GLU A 50 6.22 -6.98 15.30
C GLU A 50 5.64 -5.70 14.71
N THR A 51 4.85 -5.81 13.64
CA THR A 51 4.39 -4.64 12.86
C THR A 51 2.92 -4.28 13.09
N GLY A 52 2.12 -5.22 13.60
CA GLY A 52 0.66 -5.10 13.66
C GLY A 52 -0.03 -5.27 12.30
N ILE A 53 0.71 -5.48 11.21
CA ILE A 53 0.16 -5.65 9.86
C ILE A 53 -0.35 -7.09 9.72
N LYS A 54 -1.65 -7.25 9.44
CA LYS A 54 -2.26 -8.57 9.22
C LYS A 54 -1.76 -9.20 7.93
N VAL A 55 -1.51 -10.50 7.96
CA VAL A 55 -1.08 -11.29 6.79
C VAL A 55 -2.06 -12.45 6.57
N THR A 56 -2.57 -12.55 5.35
CA THR A 56 -3.39 -13.69 4.89
C THR A 56 -2.59 -14.51 3.89
N LEU A 57 -2.33 -15.78 4.18
CA LEU A 57 -1.64 -16.69 3.26
C LEU A 57 -2.65 -17.40 2.34
N ARG A 58 -2.29 -17.56 1.06
CA ARG A 58 -3.01 -18.38 0.08
C ARG A 58 -2.04 -19.34 -0.59
N ASN A 59 -2.39 -20.63 -0.64
CA ASN A 59 -1.52 -21.71 -1.12
C ASN A 59 -2.24 -22.47 -2.24
#